data_AF-Q5DG11-F1
#
_entry.id   AF-Q5DG11-F1
#
_cell.length_a   1.000
_cell.length_b   1.000
_cell.length_c   1.000
_cell.angle_alpha   90.00
_cell.angle_beta   90.00
_cell.angle_gamma   90.00
#
_symmetry.space_group_name_H-M   'P 1'
#
loop_
_entity.id
_entity.type
_entity.pdbx_description
1 polymer ?
#
loop_
_entity_poly.entity_id
_entity_poly.type
_entity_poly.pdbx_seq_one_letter_code
_entity_poly.pdbx_strand_id
1 'polypeptide(L)'
;MIALLLVLIHSSIQSGFRNGVSTSLLKQISGVQDHINLYTKYLVKSYEYLEIITEGLKKRYPGKKETIERYVSCLKRNRSETFPEDFFRGMDLLKEEIKENYQNFPREVIENFEQCTASQKQYFIKLQSKGRPMTCDLPNSISAKDRNSLDSHIQSQQKAILFINVLAAKFTLFSNAAKIQQNKVLG
;
A
#
# COMPACT_ATOMS: atom_id res chain seq x y z
N MET A 1 6.88 7.00 9.13
CA MET A 1 5.44 7.30 9.22
C MET A 1 4.83 7.15 7.83
N ILE A 2 4.22 6.00 7.53
CA ILE A 2 3.32 5.84 6.39
C ILE A 2 1.94 6.14 6.94
N ALA A 3 1.64 7.43 7.09
CA ALA A 3 0.35 7.89 7.59
C ALA A 3 -0.69 7.73 6.49
N LEU A 4 -1.36 6.58 6.54
CA LEU A 4 -2.82 6.45 6.46
C LEU A 4 -3.52 7.14 5.25
N LEU A 5 -3.35 6.55 4.06
CA LEU A 5 -4.43 6.53 3.06
C LEU A 5 -5.71 5.84 3.60
N LEU A 6 -5.60 5.06 4.68
CA LEU A 6 -6.70 4.38 5.38
C LEU A 6 -7.77 5.33 5.94
N VAL A 7 -7.44 6.58 6.30
CA VAL A 7 -8.42 7.54 6.84
C VAL A 7 -9.46 7.97 5.78
N LEU A 8 -9.12 7.89 4.49
CA LEU A 8 -10.05 8.22 3.41
C LEU A 8 -11.02 7.07 3.07
N ILE A 9 -10.69 5.83 3.45
CA ILE A 9 -11.51 4.64 3.13
C ILE A 9 -12.69 4.51 4.11
N HIS A 10 -12.50 4.85 5.40
CA HIS A 10 -13.55 4.66 6.40
C HIS A 10 -14.69 5.69 6.32
N SER A 11 -14.39 6.92 5.89
CA SER A 11 -15.35 8.03 5.86
C SER A 11 -16.30 7.99 4.66
N SER A 12 -16.06 7.15 3.65
CA SER A 12 -16.81 7.16 2.39
C SER A 12 -17.81 6.00 2.23
N ILE A 13 -17.89 5.06 3.17
CA ILE A 13 -18.66 3.81 3.03
C ILE A 13 -20.00 3.82 3.78
N GLN A 14 -20.20 4.68 4.79
CA GLN A 14 -21.42 4.66 5.60
C GLN A 14 -22.59 5.49 5.05
N SER A 15 -22.43 6.23 3.94
CA SER A 15 -23.54 6.92 3.27
C SER A 15 -24.02 6.11 2.06
N GLY A 16 -25.17 5.45 2.20
CA GLY A 16 -25.69 4.46 1.27
C GLY A 16 -25.83 4.92 -0.19
N PHE A 17 -25.16 4.21 -1.09
CA PHE A 17 -25.52 4.19 -2.51
C PHE A 17 -26.93 3.59 -2.64
N ARG A 18 -27.94 4.43 -2.84
CA ARG A 18 -29.31 3.99 -3.15
C ARG A 18 -29.77 4.66 -4.43
N ASN A 19 -30.17 3.80 -5.37
CA ASN A 19 -30.73 4.07 -6.70
C ASN A 19 -29.73 4.68 -7.71
N GLY A 20 -29.66 4.12 -8.93
CA GLY A 20 -28.91 4.68 -10.06
C GLY A 20 -27.47 4.16 -10.30
N VAL A 21 -26.86 3.45 -9.34
CA VAL A 21 -25.52 2.84 -9.52
C VAL A 21 -25.65 1.42 -10.07
N SER A 22 -24.80 1.03 -11.03
CA SER A 22 -24.84 -0.32 -11.59
C SER A 22 -24.48 -1.39 -10.53
N THR A 23 -25.22 -2.49 -10.50
CA THR A 23 -24.93 -3.64 -9.61
C THR A 23 -23.53 -4.20 -9.84
N SER A 24 -23.02 -4.14 -11.08
CA SER A 24 -21.67 -4.54 -11.42
C SER A 24 -20.63 -3.69 -10.69
N LEU A 25 -20.77 -2.36 -10.72
CA LEU A 25 -19.84 -1.45 -10.05
C LEU A 25 -19.86 -1.63 -8.52
N LEU A 26 -21.05 -1.81 -7.93
CA LEU A 26 -21.17 -2.10 -6.49
C LEU A 26 -20.48 -3.41 -6.11
N LYS A 27 -20.63 -4.47 -6.93
CA LYS A 27 -19.91 -5.75 -6.71
C LYS A 27 -18.40 -5.56 -6.75
N GLN A 28 -17.90 -4.74 -7.68
CA GLN A 28 -16.46 -4.47 -7.77
C GLN A 28 -15.94 -3.67 -6.58
N ILE A 29 -16.67 -2.66 -6.11
CA ILE A 29 -16.34 -1.91 -4.90
C ILE A 29 -16.23 -2.86 -3.71
N SER A 30 -17.23 -3.74 -3.51
CA SER A 30 -17.21 -4.74 -2.45
C SER A 30 -16.01 -5.69 -2.58
N GLY A 31 -15.75 -6.21 -3.79
CA GLY A 31 -14.62 -7.11 -4.00
C GLY A 31 -13.27 -6.47 -3.70
N VAL A 32 -13.07 -5.21 -4.10
CA VAL A 32 -11.85 -4.44 -3.75
C VAL A 32 -11.73 -4.27 -2.23
N GLN A 33 -12.84 -3.96 -1.55
CA GLN A 33 -12.86 -3.82 -0.09
C GLN A 33 -12.52 -5.14 0.63
N ASP A 34 -13.03 -6.27 0.14
CA ASP A 34 -12.71 -7.59 0.69
C ASP A 34 -11.22 -7.91 0.55
N HIS A 35 -10.62 -7.56 -0.59
CA HIS A 35 -9.17 -7.68 -0.78
C HIS A 35 -8.38 -6.77 0.16
N ILE A 36 -8.79 -5.50 0.34
CA ILE A 36 -8.13 -4.59 1.30
C ILE A 36 -8.17 -5.18 2.71
N ASN A 37 -9.34 -5.68 3.14
CA ASN A 37 -9.51 -6.31 4.45
C ASN A 37 -8.62 -7.53 4.61
N LEU A 38 -8.52 -8.38 3.59
CA LEU A 38 -7.67 -9.56 3.58
C LEU A 38 -6.18 -9.19 3.74
N TYR A 39 -5.68 -8.29 2.89
CA TYR A 39 -4.28 -7.86 2.96
C TYR A 39 -3.95 -7.10 4.25
N THR A 40 -4.89 -6.34 4.80
CA THR A 40 -4.72 -5.67 6.09
C THR A 40 -4.54 -6.69 7.21
N LYS A 41 -5.33 -7.77 7.23
CA LYS A 41 -5.16 -8.87 8.20
C LYS A 41 -3.79 -9.52 8.07
N TYR A 42 -3.32 -9.76 6.84
CA TYR A 42 -1.98 -10.30 6.62
C TYR A 42 -0.88 -9.35 7.07
N LEU A 43 -1.03 -8.06 6.82
CA LEU A 43 -0.08 -7.04 7.24
C LEU A 43 0.04 -6.97 8.77
N VAL A 44 -1.09 -6.95 9.48
CA VAL A 44 -1.11 -6.97 10.96
C VAL A 44 -0.37 -8.19 11.50
N LYS A 45 -0.73 -9.39 11.03
CA LYS A 45 -0.03 -10.63 11.41
C LYS A 45 1.45 -10.57 11.09
N SER A 46 1.82 -10.00 9.94
CA SER A 46 3.21 -9.88 9.55
C SER A 46 4.01 -8.95 10.47
N TYR A 47 3.39 -7.92 11.05
CA TYR A 47 4.04 -7.08 12.08
C TYR A 47 4.28 -7.87 13.36
N GLU A 48 3.29 -8.62 13.85
CA GLU A 48 3.42 -9.50 15.02
C GLU A 48 4.54 -10.53 14.81
N TYR A 49 4.59 -11.19 13.65
CA TYR A 49 5.64 -12.15 13.34
C TYR A 49 7.03 -11.53 13.31
N LEU A 50 7.19 -10.33 12.75
CA LEU A 50 8.48 -9.65 12.73
C LEU A 50 8.96 -9.32 14.15
N GLU A 51 8.06 -8.93 15.04
CA GLU A 51 8.37 -8.69 16.45
C GLU A 51 8.83 -9.98 17.13
N ILE A 52 8.08 -11.08 16.98
CA ILE A 52 8.43 -12.40 17.53
C ILE A 52 9.83 -12.84 17.06
N ILE A 53 10.11 -12.71 15.75
CA ILE A 53 11.40 -13.09 15.18
C ILE A 53 12.51 -12.20 15.74
N THR A 54 12.29 -10.88 15.78
CA THR A 54 13.29 -9.93 16.28
C THR A 54 13.63 -10.20 17.74
N GLU A 55 12.63 -10.43 18.59
CA GLU A 55 12.85 -10.77 20.01
C GLU A 55 13.49 -12.15 20.18
N GLY A 56 13.12 -13.13 19.37
CA GLY A 56 13.78 -14.43 19.32
C GLY A 56 15.27 -14.32 18.99
N LEU A 57 15.63 -13.44 18.06
CA LEU A 57 17.03 -13.18 17.71
C LEU A 57 17.78 -12.46 18.83
N LYS A 58 17.18 -11.47 19.49
CA LYS A 58 17.78 -10.79 20.64
C LYS A 58 18.09 -11.74 21.79
N LYS A 59 17.25 -12.77 21.99
CA LYS A 59 17.48 -13.84 22.98
C LYS A 59 18.61 -14.78 22.55
N ARG A 60 18.64 -15.18 21.27
CA ARG A 60 19.68 -16.07 20.72
C ARG A 60 21.07 -15.41 20.67
N TYR A 61 21.12 -14.10 20.46
CA TYR A 61 22.34 -13.32 20.34
C TYR A 61 22.36 -12.14 21.34
N PRO A 62 22.47 -12.41 22.67
CA PRO A 62 22.28 -11.40 23.70
C PRO A 62 23.31 -10.25 23.64
N GLY A 63 24.54 -10.51 23.18
CA GLY A 63 25.57 -9.50 22.97
C GLY A 63 25.44 -8.70 21.66
N LYS A 64 24.39 -8.92 20.86
CA LYS A 64 24.18 -8.32 19.54
C LYS A 64 22.82 -7.63 19.39
N LYS A 65 22.12 -7.35 20.49
CA LYS A 65 20.78 -6.74 20.49
C LYS A 65 20.74 -5.44 19.69
N GLU A 66 21.67 -4.52 19.98
CA GLU A 66 21.75 -3.23 19.28
C GLU A 66 22.04 -3.41 17.79
N THR A 67 22.91 -4.35 17.41
CA THR A 67 23.20 -4.67 16.01
C THR A 67 21.94 -5.16 15.29
N ILE A 68 21.14 -6.02 15.93
CA ILE A 68 19.88 -6.52 15.37
C ILE A 68 18.88 -5.38 15.19
N GLU A 69 18.71 -4.51 16.19
CA GLU A 69 17.79 -3.37 16.13
C GLU A 69 18.17 -2.37 15.04
N ARG A 70 19.46 -2.02 14.94
CA ARG A 70 19.97 -1.15 13.88
C ARG A 70 19.75 -1.77 12.50
N TYR A 71 19.98 -3.08 12.35
CA TYR A 71 19.77 -3.77 11.08
C TYR A 71 18.28 -3.80 10.67
N VAL A 72 17.38 -4.15 11.59
CA VAL A 72 15.93 -4.14 11.33
C VAL A 72 15.43 -2.72 10.98
N SER A 73 15.90 -1.71 11.71
CA SER A 73 15.57 -0.31 11.44
C SER A 73 16.08 0.12 10.05
N CYS A 74 17.31 -0.24 9.71
CA CYS A 74 17.86 0.02 8.40
C CYS A 74 17.04 -0.64 7.29
N LEU A 75 16.74 -1.93 7.41
CA LEU A 75 15.95 -2.66 6.40
C LEU A 75 14.59 -1.98 6.17
N LYS A 76 13.87 -1.63 7.24
CA LYS A 76 12.59 -0.90 7.12
C LYS A 76 12.74 0.43 6.37
N ARG A 77 13.82 1.17 6.63
CA ARG A 77 14.08 2.43 5.95
C ARG A 77 14.48 2.24 4.48
N ASN A 78 15.43 1.36 4.19
CA ASN A 78 15.86 1.05 2.82
C ASN A 78 14.67 0.61 1.95
N ARG A 79 13.80 -0.26 2.48
CA ARG A 79 12.57 -0.66 1.79
C ARG A 79 11.60 0.51 1.58
N SER A 80 11.51 1.45 2.51
CA SER A 80 10.70 2.66 2.32
C SER A 80 11.21 3.55 1.18
N GLU A 81 12.51 3.51 0.87
CA GLU A 81 13.09 4.26 -0.25
C GLU A 81 12.71 3.69 -1.61
N THR A 82 12.54 2.36 -1.73
CA THR A 82 12.13 1.70 -2.99
C THR A 82 10.62 1.65 -3.18
N PHE A 83 9.84 1.86 -2.11
CA PHE A 83 8.38 1.80 -2.15
C PHE A 83 7.73 2.68 -3.24
N PRO A 84 8.14 3.95 -3.47
CA PRO A 84 7.48 4.81 -4.45
C PRO A 84 7.57 4.26 -5.87
N GLU A 85 8.70 3.68 -6.27
CA GLU A 85 8.88 3.11 -7.61
C GLU A 85 7.89 1.95 -7.84
N ASP A 86 7.86 1.00 -6.89
CA ASP A 86 6.95 -0.14 -6.96
C ASP A 86 5.47 0.31 -6.91
N PHE A 87 5.16 1.33 -6.10
CA PHE A 87 3.83 1.92 -6.01
C PHE A 87 3.38 2.51 -7.35
N PHE A 88 4.19 3.35 -7.98
CA PHE A 88 3.81 3.94 -9.26
C PHE A 88 3.74 2.93 -10.40
N ARG A 89 4.56 1.87 -10.39
CA ARG A 89 4.35 0.74 -11.31
C ARG A 89 2.99 0.08 -11.09
N GLY A 90 2.56 -0.09 -9.84
CA GLY A 90 1.21 -0.59 -9.52
C GLY A 90 0.09 0.35 -9.98
N MET A 91 0.30 1.67 -9.87
CA MET A 91 -0.64 2.68 -10.37
C MET A 91 -0.73 2.69 -11.90
N ASP A 92 0.39 2.50 -12.60
CA ASP A 92 0.43 2.40 -14.06
C ASP A 92 -0.32 1.14 -14.54
N LEU A 93 -0.16 0.00 -13.86
CA LEU A 93 -0.94 -1.21 -14.13
C LEU A 93 -2.44 -1.01 -13.89
N LEU A 94 -2.81 -0.33 -12.79
CA LEU A 94 -4.20 0.03 -12.53
C LEU A 94 -4.74 0.94 -13.64
N LYS A 95 -3.95 1.92 -14.12
CA LYS A 95 -4.34 2.79 -15.23
C LYS A 95 -4.66 1.99 -16.50
N GLU A 96 -3.83 1.02 -16.85
CA GLU A 96 -4.11 0.15 -18.01
C GLU A 96 -5.34 -0.73 -17.79
N GLU A 97 -5.51 -1.31 -16.59
CA GLU A 97 -6.73 -2.05 -16.24
C GLU A 97 -7.99 -1.21 -16.44
N ILE A 98 -7.94 0.08 -16.04
CA ILE A 98 -9.02 1.04 -16.19
C ILE A 98 -9.34 1.32 -17.67
N LYS A 99 -8.33 1.53 -18.50
CA LYS A 99 -8.53 1.77 -19.93
C LYS A 99 -9.15 0.56 -20.65
N GLU A 100 -8.74 -0.65 -20.27
CA GLU A 100 -9.21 -1.88 -20.91
C GLU A 100 -10.63 -2.24 -20.48
N ASN A 101 -10.91 -2.20 -19.17
CA ASN A 101 -12.12 -2.82 -18.61
C ASN A 101 -13.21 -1.80 -18.25
N TYR A 102 -12.89 -0.49 -18.27
CA TYR A 102 -13.74 0.55 -17.68
C TYR A 102 -13.91 1.78 -18.56
N GLN A 103 -13.96 1.59 -19.89
CA GLN A 103 -14.12 2.67 -20.89
C GLN A 103 -15.35 3.55 -20.68
N ASN A 104 -16.38 3.04 -20.01
CA ASN A 104 -17.62 3.76 -19.72
C ASN A 104 -17.56 4.62 -18.44
N PHE A 105 -16.41 4.69 -17.78
CA PHE A 105 -16.27 5.52 -16.59
C PHE A 105 -16.38 7.00 -16.96
N PRO A 106 -16.97 7.84 -16.07
CA PRO A 106 -17.02 9.26 -16.31
C PRO A 106 -15.60 9.81 -16.50
N ARG A 107 -15.39 10.56 -17.58
CA ARG A 107 -14.08 11.14 -17.93
C ARG A 107 -13.42 11.87 -16.77
N GLU A 108 -14.21 12.63 -16.01
CA GLU A 108 -13.78 13.36 -14.81
C GLU A 108 -13.13 12.44 -13.75
N VAL A 109 -13.61 11.20 -13.58
CA VAL A 109 -13.01 10.25 -12.63
C VAL A 109 -11.61 9.85 -13.06
N ILE A 110 -11.44 9.62 -14.37
CA ILE A 110 -10.15 9.21 -14.95
C ILE A 110 -9.15 10.37 -14.87
N GLU A 111 -9.57 11.57 -15.25
CA GLU A 111 -8.73 12.77 -15.19
C GLU A 111 -8.30 13.08 -13.74
N ASN A 112 -9.21 13.00 -12.78
CA ASN A 112 -8.90 13.17 -11.36
C ASN A 112 -7.91 12.12 -10.86
N PHE A 113 -8.06 10.86 -11.27
CA PHE A 113 -7.15 9.77 -10.91
C PHE A 113 -5.74 10.01 -11.47
N GLU A 114 -5.63 10.39 -12.75
CA GLU A 114 -4.36 10.69 -13.40
C GLU A 114 -3.66 11.90 -12.74
N GLN A 115 -4.41 12.97 -12.47
CA GLN A 115 -3.89 14.16 -11.80
C GLN A 115 -3.41 13.87 -10.38
N CYS A 116 -4.16 13.09 -9.61
CA CYS A 116 -3.76 12.66 -8.28
C CYS A 116 -2.46 11.82 -8.34
N THR A 117 -2.40 10.86 -9.27
CA THR A 117 -1.23 9.99 -9.44
C THR A 117 0.00 10.80 -9.82
N ALA A 118 -0.12 11.75 -10.75
CA ALA A 118 0.96 12.64 -11.15
C ALA A 118 1.44 13.53 -9.98
N SER A 119 0.50 14.10 -9.23
CA SER A 119 0.81 14.95 -8.06
C SER A 119 1.54 14.17 -6.97
N GLN A 120 1.09 12.94 -6.69
CA GLN A 120 1.77 12.04 -5.75
C GLN A 120 3.18 11.69 -6.25
N LYS A 121 3.34 11.40 -7.54
CA LYS A 121 4.64 11.08 -8.14
C LYS A 121 5.64 12.22 -7.96
N GLN A 122 5.21 13.46 -8.21
CA GLN A 122 6.03 14.65 -7.96
C GLN A 122 6.39 14.82 -6.47
N TYR A 123 5.42 14.60 -5.58
CA TYR A 123 5.66 14.64 -4.14
C TYR A 123 6.74 13.63 -3.71
N PHE A 124 6.66 12.38 -4.17
CA PHE A 124 7.64 11.35 -3.85
C PHE A 124 9.01 11.62 -4.46
N ILE A 125 9.09 12.10 -5.71
CA ILE A 125 10.36 12.55 -6.31
C ILE A 125 11.02 13.62 -5.45
N LYS A 126 10.24 14.63 -5.00
CA LYS A 126 10.75 15.69 -4.11
C LYS A 126 11.21 15.12 -2.77
N LEU A 127 10.48 14.18 -2.21
CA LEU A 127 10.83 13.53 -0.93
C LEU A 127 12.12 12.70 -1.06
N GLN A 128 12.25 11.93 -2.14
CA GLN A 128 13.43 11.12 -2.43
C GLN A 128 14.66 11.97 -2.77
N SER A 129 14.51 13.10 -3.48
CA SER A 129 15.61 14.02 -3.78
C SER A 129 16.29 14.63 -2.55
N LYS A 130 15.58 14.65 -1.41
CA LYS A 130 16.09 15.12 -0.11
C LYS A 130 16.69 13.99 0.72
N GLY A 131 16.43 12.74 0.36
CA GLY A 131 16.98 11.56 1.00
C GLY A 131 18.39 11.26 0.50
N ARG A 132 19.24 10.73 1.38
CA ARG A 132 20.47 10.07 0.93
C ARG A 132 20.15 8.59 0.71
N PRO A 133 20.58 7.99 -0.42
CA PRO A 133 20.49 6.54 -0.61
C PRO A 133 21.06 5.82 0.60
N MET A 134 20.32 4.86 1.13
CA MET A 134 20.76 4.09 2.29
C MET A 134 21.05 2.64 1.89
N THR A 135 22.26 2.18 2.16
CA THR A 135 22.59 0.75 2.19
C THR A 135 22.56 0.25 3.63
N CYS A 136 22.20 -1.01 3.82
CA CYS A 136 22.24 -1.65 5.13
C CYS A 136 23.49 -2.51 5.25
N ASP A 137 24.33 -2.21 6.23
CA ASP A 137 25.47 -3.05 6.55
C ASP A 137 24.98 -4.42 7.02
N LEU A 138 25.47 -5.49 6.39
CA LEU A 138 25.11 -6.85 6.78
C LEU A 138 25.77 -7.19 8.12
N PRO A 139 25.00 -7.55 9.16
CA PRO A 139 25.57 -7.92 10.44
C PRO A 139 26.14 -9.35 10.37
N ASN A 140 27.46 -9.46 10.19
CA ASN A 140 28.17 -10.75 10.19
C ASN A 140 28.13 -11.49 11.54
N SER A 141 27.70 -10.80 12.60
CA SER A 141 27.55 -11.36 13.95
C SER A 141 26.26 -12.17 14.16
N ILE A 142 25.38 -12.27 13.17
CA ILE A 142 24.20 -13.14 13.19
C ILE A 142 24.20 -14.06 11.96
N SER A 143 23.54 -15.22 12.06
CA SER A 143 23.56 -16.21 10.99
C SER A 143 22.90 -15.68 9.69
N ALA A 144 23.37 -16.17 8.54
CA ALA A 144 22.76 -15.82 7.24
C ALA A 144 21.28 -16.21 7.18
N LYS A 145 20.91 -17.36 7.75
CA LYS A 145 19.52 -17.83 7.84
C LYS A 145 18.64 -16.81 8.57
N ASP A 146 19.12 -16.29 9.70
CA ASP A 146 18.38 -15.31 10.50
C ASP A 146 18.28 -13.95 9.79
N ARG A 147 19.34 -13.50 9.11
CA ARG A 147 19.31 -12.30 8.26
C ARG A 147 18.29 -12.40 7.15
N ASN A 148 18.29 -13.53 6.44
CA ASN A 148 17.37 -13.78 5.32
C ASN A 148 15.91 -13.87 5.80
N SER A 149 15.68 -14.44 6.99
CA SER A 149 14.35 -14.45 7.60
C SER A 149 13.86 -13.03 7.89
N LEU A 150 14.68 -12.18 8.53
CA LEU A 150 14.31 -10.78 8.78
C LEU A 150 14.00 -10.02 7.50
N ASP A 151 14.87 -10.13 6.48
CA ASP A 151 14.67 -9.44 5.20
C ASP A 151 13.39 -9.89 4.50
N SER A 152 13.14 -11.20 4.42
CA SER A 152 11.93 -11.76 3.81
C SER A 152 10.65 -11.28 4.49
N HIS A 153 10.63 -11.18 5.82
CA HIS A 153 9.44 -10.72 6.54
C HIS A 153 9.21 -9.22 6.34
N ILE A 154 10.26 -8.40 6.37
CA ILE A 154 10.14 -6.96 6.09
C ILE A 154 9.70 -6.73 4.63
N GLN A 155 10.24 -7.48 3.68
CA GLN A 155 9.83 -7.41 2.28
C GLN A 155 8.36 -7.81 2.10
N SER A 156 7.89 -8.84 2.82
CA SER A 156 6.48 -9.24 2.79
C SER A 156 5.55 -8.13 3.28
N GLN A 157 5.91 -7.46 4.39
CA GLN A 157 5.16 -6.30 4.89
C GLN A 157 5.08 -5.19 3.84
N GLN A 158 6.21 -4.85 3.21
CA GLN A 158 6.24 -3.82 2.16
C GLN A 158 5.33 -4.18 0.99
N LYS A 159 5.36 -5.43 0.53
CA LYS A 159 4.48 -5.92 -0.55
C LYS A 159 3.00 -5.81 -0.17
N ALA A 160 2.64 -6.20 1.06
CA ALA A 160 1.27 -6.06 1.53
C ALA A 160 0.83 -4.59 1.59
N ILE A 161 1.68 -3.69 2.08
CA ILE A 161 1.43 -2.24 2.07
C ILE A 161 1.23 -1.73 0.64
N LEU A 162 2.09 -2.14 -0.30
CA LEU A 162 1.97 -1.79 -1.71
C LEU A 162 0.60 -2.20 -2.28
N PHE A 163 0.22 -3.47 -2.11
CA PHE A 163 -1.08 -3.97 -2.59
C PHE A 163 -2.25 -3.21 -1.98
N ILE A 164 -2.23 -2.95 -0.67
CA ILE A 164 -3.27 -2.20 0.01
C ILE A 164 -3.42 -0.80 -0.58
N ASN A 165 -2.31 -0.10 -0.86
CA ASN A 165 -2.36 1.26 -1.41
C ASN A 165 -2.90 1.29 -2.85
N VAL A 166 -2.51 0.34 -3.69
CA VAL A 166 -3.06 0.24 -5.06
C VAL A 166 -4.56 -0.10 -5.03
N LEU A 167 -4.96 -1.04 -4.18
CA LEU A 167 -6.37 -1.38 -3.99
C LEU A 167 -7.18 -0.20 -3.42
N ALA A 168 -6.60 0.59 -2.51
CA ALA A 168 -7.23 1.80 -2.00
C ALA A 168 -7.47 2.83 -3.11
N ALA A 169 -6.50 3.03 -4.00
CA ALA A 169 -6.68 3.92 -5.15
C ALA A 169 -7.78 3.43 -6.09
N LYS A 170 -7.83 2.11 -6.36
CA LYS A 170 -8.91 1.47 -7.13
C LYS A 170 -10.27 1.66 -6.48
N PHE A 171 -10.34 1.47 -5.15
CA PHE A 171 -11.56 1.67 -4.37
C PHE A 171 -12.08 3.11 -4.50
N THR A 172 -11.20 4.11 -4.35
CA THR A 172 -11.54 5.52 -4.49
C THR A 172 -12.05 5.83 -5.90
N LEU A 173 -11.37 5.31 -6.93
CA LEU A 173 -11.76 5.48 -8.33
C LEU A 173 -13.17 4.94 -8.57
N PHE A 174 -13.44 3.70 -8.16
CA PHE A 174 -14.75 3.06 -8.33
C PHE A 174 -15.85 3.77 -7.54
N SER A 175 -15.54 4.18 -6.31
CA SER A 175 -16.48 4.92 -5.46
C SER A 175 -16.84 6.27 -6.05
N ASN A 176 -15.89 6.99 -6.65
CA ASN A 176 -16.15 8.26 -7.32
C ASN A 176 -17.02 8.07 -8.57
N ALA A 177 -16.76 7.03 -9.36
CA ALA A 177 -17.62 6.68 -10.49
C ALA A 177 -19.06 6.36 -10.05
N ALA A 178 -19.23 5.63 -8.95
CA ALA A 178 -20.54 5.33 -8.40
C ALA A 178 -21.29 6.60 -7.95
N LYS A 179 -20.61 7.52 -7.26
CA LYS A 179 -21.19 8.81 -6.84
C LYS A 179 -21.69 9.64 -8.03
N ILE A 180 -20.91 9.73 -9.10
CA ILE A 180 -21.31 10.45 -10.32
C ILE A 180 -22.50 9.78 -10.99
N GLN A 181 -22.53 8.44 -11.07
CA GLN A 181 -23.69 7.71 -11.61
C GLN A 181 -24.96 7.98 -10.81
N GLN A 182 -24.88 7.96 -9.47
CA GLN A 182 -26.02 8.23 -8.59
C GLN A 182 -26.56 9.66 -8.79
N ASN A 183 -25.67 10.66 -8.85
CA ASN A 183 -26.07 12.07 -9.02
C ASN A 183 -26.75 12.33 -10.37
N LYS A 184 -26.38 11.61 -11.43
CA LYS A 184 -27.03 11.71 -12.76
C LYS A 184 -28.45 11.14 -12.80
N VAL A 185 -28.83 10.30 -11.85
CA VAL A 185 -30.16 9.68 -11.80
C VAL A 185 -31.11 10.45 -10.88
N LEU A 186 -30.58 11.28 -9.98
CA LEU A 186 -31.33 12.07 -9.00
C LEU A 186 -31.53 13.54 -9.41
N GLY A 187 -30.84 14.02 -10.45
CA GLY A 187 -31.00 15.35 -11.05
C GLY A 187 -31.68 15.26 -12.41
#